data_AF-A0A8S3X9L4-F1
#
_entry.id   AF-A0A8S3X9L4-F1
#
_cell.length_a   1.000
_cell.length_b   1.000
_cell.length_c   1.000
_cell.angle_alpha   90.00
_cell.angle_beta   90.00
_cell.angle_gamma   90.00
#
_symmetry.space_group_name_H-M   'P 1'
#
loop_
_entity.id
_entity.type
_entity.pdbx_description
1 polymer ?
#
loop_
_entity_poly.entity_id
_entity_poly.type
_entity_poly.pdbx_seq_one_letter_code
_entity_poly.pdbx_strand_id
1 'polypeptide(L)'
;MIDQEKLVELVQWVRKTYIIEKNGKKVKISKNIKQTEQVTIAILTYRPLPEHEIEVNDSPTSDLKEPLADITNIIRVHTKRFYETVYTSTSEDEDDQPLVKQKKTVHIKPGTSYDLSADNIHPLLIKNGTHMLVKVPSKNKVEYTYLGVAKSCVDEDGDVQVMFNKTVDDTGKIFKLVKSDVSDVMFENLIKIIPSPKEVKRGRRVYYEFDKPIEVFEK
;
A
#
# COMPACT_ATOMS: atom_id res chain seq x y z
N MET A 1 -16.29 31.26 -14.10
CA MET A 1 -17.01 31.91 -12.99
C MET A 1 -16.89 30.96 -11.81
N ILE A 2 -16.38 31.41 -10.67
CA ILE A 2 -16.35 30.60 -9.44
C ILE A 2 -17.78 30.62 -8.92
N ASP A 3 -18.48 29.49 -8.99
CA ASP A 3 -19.91 29.49 -8.72
C ASP A 3 -20.23 29.25 -7.24
N GLN A 4 -19.36 28.56 -6.47
CA GLN A 4 -19.59 28.31 -5.03
C GLN A 4 -18.27 28.14 -4.24
N GLU A 5 -18.21 28.77 -3.06
CA GLU A 5 -17.20 28.50 -2.03
C GLU A 5 -17.77 27.50 -1.00
N LYS A 6 -17.05 26.40 -0.77
CA LYS A 6 -17.45 25.40 0.24
C LYS A 6 -16.40 25.33 1.34
N LEU A 7 -16.84 25.47 2.58
CA LEU A 7 -16.05 25.14 3.77
C LEU A 7 -15.96 23.63 3.90
N VAL A 8 -14.73 23.11 3.90
CA VAL A 8 -14.43 21.69 4.07
C VAL A 8 -13.53 21.53 5.29
N GLU A 9 -13.86 20.54 6.12
CA GLU A 9 -13.06 20.15 7.27
C GLU A 9 -11.96 19.17 6.80
N LEU A 10 -10.71 19.66 6.76
CA LEU A 10 -9.54 18.88 6.43
C LEU A 10 -9.00 18.21 7.70
N VAL A 11 -9.04 16.89 7.75
CA VAL A 11 -8.48 16.10 8.83
C VAL A 11 -7.16 15.47 8.36
N GLN A 12 -6.08 15.73 9.10
CA GLN A 12 -4.76 15.16 8.85
C GLN A 12 -4.14 14.59 10.13
N TRP A 13 -3.35 13.52 10.00
CA TRP A 13 -2.56 12.96 11.09
C TRP A 13 -1.14 13.50 11.02
N VAL A 14 -0.72 14.26 12.05
CA VAL A 14 0.61 14.87 12.10
C VAL A 14 1.42 14.27 13.24
N ARG A 15 2.65 13.81 12.94
CA ARG A 15 3.58 13.29 13.95
C ARG A 15 4.27 14.46 14.65
N LYS A 16 3.88 14.75 15.89
CA LYS A 16 4.55 15.77 16.72
C LYS A 16 5.57 15.10 17.62
N THR A 17 6.75 15.69 17.70
CA THR A 17 7.84 15.20 18.55
C THR A 17 8.14 16.21 19.65
N TYR A 18 8.12 15.73 20.88
CA TYR A 18 8.39 16.49 22.08
C TYR A 18 9.69 15.98 22.70
N ILE A 19 10.50 16.88 23.24
CA ILE A 19 11.61 16.53 24.12
C ILE A 19 11.11 16.81 25.52
N ILE A 20 10.91 15.77 26.32
CA ILE A 20 10.56 15.89 27.73
C ILE A 20 11.74 15.48 28.59
N GLU A 21 11.90 16.11 29.75
CA GLU A 21 12.90 15.71 30.73
C GLU A 21 12.26 14.74 31.74
N LYS A 22 12.81 13.52 31.83
CA LYS A 22 12.42 12.52 32.83
C LYS A 22 13.68 12.08 33.57
N ASN A 23 13.69 12.24 34.89
CA ASN A 23 14.80 11.84 35.76
C ASN A 23 16.16 12.45 35.32
N GLY A 24 16.19 13.73 34.96
CA GLY A 24 17.41 14.43 34.51
C GLY A 24 17.93 14.00 33.12
N LYS A 25 17.17 13.18 32.38
CA LYS A 25 17.49 12.77 31.01
C LYS A 25 16.44 13.31 30.05
N LYS A 26 16.91 13.88 28.93
CA LYS A 26 16.06 14.32 27.82
C LYS A 26 15.61 13.11 27.02
N VAL A 27 14.31 12.87 26.98
CA VAL A 27 13.67 11.78 26.25
C VAL A 27 12.84 12.36 25.12
N LYS A 28 13.10 11.88 23.90
CA LYS A 28 12.33 12.22 22.70
C LYS A 28 11.09 11.33 22.63
N ILE A 29 9.90 11.94 22.60
CA ILE A 29 8.62 11.25 22.47
C ILE A 29 7.94 11.77 21.21
N SER A 30 7.58 10.87 20.31
CA SER A 30 6.74 11.18 19.16
C SER A 30 5.32 10.67 19.39
N LYS A 31 4.32 11.48 19.01
CA LYS A 31 2.90 11.10 19.03
C LYS A 31 2.25 11.46 17.70
N ASN A 32 1.35 10.62 17.22
CA ASN A 32 0.45 10.94 16.12
C ASN A 32 -0.74 11.71 16.67
N ILE A 33 -1.02 12.87 16.11
CA ILE A 33 -2.09 13.76 16.57
C ILE A 33 -2.99 14.07 15.38
N LYS A 34 -4.30 13.89 15.59
CA LYS A 34 -5.33 14.32 14.65
C LYS A 34 -5.41 15.85 14.68
N GLN A 35 -5.08 16.47 13.55
CA GLN A 35 -5.17 17.91 13.36
C GLN A 35 -6.29 18.16 12.36
N THR A 36 -7.20 19.06 12.73
CA THR A 36 -8.35 19.42 11.91
C THR A 36 -8.30 20.90 11.57
N GLU A 37 -8.36 21.22 10.29
CA GLU A 37 -8.32 22.58 9.76
C GLU A 37 -9.52 22.81 8.84
N GLN A 38 -10.15 23.98 8.94
CA GLN A 38 -11.21 24.36 8.01
C GLN A 38 -10.59 25.08 6.82
N VAL A 39 -10.84 24.57 5.62
CA VAL A 39 -10.31 25.14 4.37
C VAL A 39 -11.49 25.47 3.45
N THR A 40 -11.46 26.66 2.87
CA THR A 40 -12.43 27.08 1.85
C THR A 40 -11.92 26.64 0.48
N ILE A 41 -12.71 25.82 -0.21
CA ILE A 41 -12.38 25.34 -1.57
C ILE A 41 -13.36 25.99 -2.55
N ALA A 42 -12.83 26.62 -3.60
CA ALA A 42 -13.61 27.12 -4.72
C ALA A 42 -13.92 25.98 -5.69
N ILE A 43 -15.20 25.69 -5.90
CA ILE A 43 -15.62 24.65 -6.84
C ILE A 43 -15.87 25.31 -8.21
N LEU A 44 -15.09 24.89 -9.21
CA LEU A 44 -15.31 25.28 -10.61
C LEU A 44 -16.26 24.27 -11.25
N THR A 45 -17.53 24.63 -11.38
CA THR A 45 -18.52 23.86 -12.14
C THR A 45 -18.28 24.04 -13.63
N TYR A 46 -17.87 22.97 -14.30
CA TYR A 46 -17.77 22.95 -15.75
C TYR A 46 -19.19 22.97 -16.35
N ARG A 47 -19.56 24.03 -17.06
CA ARG A 47 -20.79 24.03 -17.87
C ARG A 47 -20.50 23.27 -19.17
N PRO A 48 -21.18 22.14 -19.44
CA PRO A 48 -21.13 21.55 -20.77
C PRO A 48 -21.73 22.54 -21.77
N LEU A 49 -21.08 22.67 -22.94
CA LEU A 49 -21.58 23.44 -24.07
C LEU A 49 -22.91 22.83 -24.55
N PRO A 50 -23.90 23.64 -24.97
CA PRO A 50 -25.20 23.13 -25.41
C PRO A 50 -25.04 22.21 -26.61
N GLU A 51 -25.52 20.97 -26.46
CA GLU A 51 -25.60 19.97 -27.51
C GLU A 51 -26.71 20.37 -28.50
N HIS A 52 -26.42 20.24 -29.80
CA HIS A 52 -27.41 20.42 -30.86
C HIS A 52 -28.52 19.36 -30.73
N GLU A 53 -29.76 19.83 -30.61
CA GLU A 53 -30.96 19.01 -30.51
C GLU A 53 -31.12 18.11 -31.75
N ILE A 54 -31.17 16.79 -31.53
CA ILE A 54 -31.80 15.84 -32.45
C ILE A 54 -33.09 15.41 -31.77
N GLU A 55 -34.22 15.84 -32.32
CA GLU A 55 -35.57 15.43 -31.90
C GLU A 55 -35.75 13.93 -32.11
N VAL A 56 -36.08 13.20 -31.04
CA VAL A 56 -36.79 11.92 -31.14
C VAL A 56 -37.88 11.88 -30.07
N ASN A 57 -39.10 11.69 -30.55
CA ASN A 57 -40.37 11.72 -29.81
C ASN A 57 -40.59 10.56 -28.82
N ASP A 58 -41.37 10.87 -27.78
CA ASP A 58 -42.36 10.09 -27.00
C ASP A 58 -41.93 8.98 -25.99
N SER A 59 -41.88 9.39 -24.70
CA SER A 59 -42.59 8.90 -23.47
C SER A 59 -42.89 7.41 -23.15
N PRO A 60 -43.21 7.01 -21.88
CA PRO A 60 -42.84 7.58 -20.56
C PRO A 60 -42.49 6.54 -19.43
N THR A 61 -41.84 7.05 -18.36
CA THR A 61 -41.88 6.66 -16.91
C THR A 61 -41.56 5.23 -16.42
N SER A 62 -40.60 5.12 -15.49
CA SER A 62 -40.91 4.85 -14.06
C SER A 62 -39.67 4.96 -13.16
N ASP A 63 -39.92 5.49 -11.96
CA ASP A 63 -39.03 5.68 -10.83
C ASP A 63 -38.27 4.42 -10.40
N LEU A 64 -37.06 4.58 -9.87
CA LEU A 64 -36.56 3.82 -8.71
C LEU A 64 -35.35 4.55 -8.09
N LYS A 65 -35.59 5.15 -6.92
CA LYS A 65 -34.56 5.57 -5.96
C LYS A 65 -34.09 4.33 -5.19
N GLU A 66 -32.78 4.10 -5.09
CA GLU A 66 -32.24 3.17 -4.09
C GLU A 66 -31.37 3.90 -3.05
N PRO A 67 -31.55 3.59 -1.74
CA PRO A 67 -30.83 4.23 -0.64
C PRO A 67 -29.46 3.59 -0.40
N LEU A 68 -28.49 4.44 -0.04
CA LEU A 68 -27.17 4.06 0.45
C LEU A 68 -27.31 3.21 1.73
N ALA A 69 -26.82 1.96 1.68
CA ALA A 69 -26.77 1.08 2.83
C ALA A 69 -25.59 1.43 3.75
N ASP A 70 -25.93 1.72 4.99
CA ASP A 70 -25.08 1.89 6.17
C ASP A 70 -24.39 0.56 6.51
N ILE A 71 -23.06 0.54 6.61
CA ILE A 71 -22.27 -0.67 6.92
C ILE A 71 -21.48 -0.49 8.22
N THR A 72 -22.07 0.18 9.19
CA THR A 72 -21.58 0.17 10.56
C THR A 72 -21.88 -1.18 11.22
N ASN A 73 -20.83 -1.82 11.74
CA ASN A 73 -20.80 -3.05 12.56
C ASN A 73 -20.70 -4.40 11.85
N ILE A 74 -19.47 -4.78 11.45
CA ILE A 74 -19.02 -6.16 11.60
C ILE A 74 -17.83 -6.16 12.56
N ILE A 75 -18.13 -6.54 13.79
CA ILE A 75 -17.22 -6.83 14.90
C ILE A 75 -16.12 -7.79 14.39
N ARG A 76 -14.88 -7.32 14.28
CA ARG A 76 -13.72 -8.19 14.02
C ARG A 76 -13.14 -8.68 15.34
N VAL A 77 -13.29 -9.98 15.56
CA VAL A 77 -12.60 -10.74 16.60
C VAL A 77 -11.09 -10.61 16.38
N HIS A 78 -10.36 -10.10 17.38
CA HIS A 78 -8.91 -10.04 17.35
C HIS A 78 -8.31 -11.46 17.34
N THR A 79 -7.74 -11.89 16.22
CA THR A 79 -6.86 -13.06 16.18
C THR A 79 -5.40 -12.62 16.17
N LYS A 80 -4.74 -12.86 17.30
CA LYS A 80 -3.29 -12.69 17.50
C LYS A 80 -2.49 -13.53 16.49
N ARG A 81 -1.48 -12.89 15.89
CA ARG A 81 -0.15 -13.43 15.48
C ARG A 81 -0.11 -14.86 14.94
N PHE A 82 -0.35 -15.01 13.63
CA PHE A 82 -0.20 -16.28 12.91
C PHE A 82 1.25 -16.60 12.48
N TYR A 83 2.12 -15.59 12.35
CA TYR A 83 3.50 -15.77 11.87
C TYR A 83 4.48 -16.35 12.90
N GLU A 84 4.11 -16.36 14.18
CA GLU A 84 4.97 -16.87 15.25
C GLU A 84 5.02 -18.41 15.25
N THR A 85 3.96 -19.07 14.78
CA THR A 85 3.77 -20.54 14.90
C THR A 85 4.27 -21.38 13.72
N VAL A 86 4.56 -20.79 12.55
CA VAL A 86 4.93 -21.58 11.36
C VAL A 86 6.45 -21.73 11.19
N TYR A 87 7.24 -20.90 11.87
CA TYR A 87 8.71 -20.88 11.73
C TYR A 87 9.47 -21.11 13.05
N THR A 88 8.86 -21.82 14.00
CA THR A 88 9.55 -22.28 15.21
C THR A 88 9.30 -23.77 15.43
N SER A 89 9.94 -24.61 14.63
CA SER A 89 10.23 -26.00 15.00
C SER A 89 11.38 -26.52 14.14
N THR A 90 12.52 -26.67 14.80
CA THR A 90 13.50 -27.76 14.62
C THR A 90 13.14 -28.82 13.58
N SER A 91 13.85 -28.83 12.44
CA SER A 91 14.11 -30.08 11.72
C SER A 91 15.50 -30.02 11.10
N GLU A 92 16.35 -30.91 11.60
CA GLU A 92 17.61 -31.31 11.01
C GLU A 92 17.32 -31.91 9.62
N ASP A 93 17.93 -31.37 8.57
CA ASP A 93 18.20 -32.11 7.34
C ASP A 93 19.45 -31.50 6.70
N GLU A 94 20.55 -32.22 6.87
CA GLU A 94 21.80 -32.04 6.14
C GLU A 94 21.65 -32.64 4.75
N ASP A 95 21.41 -31.82 3.73
CA ASP A 95 21.95 -31.98 2.38
C ASP A 95 21.27 -30.99 1.44
N ASP A 96 21.96 -29.89 1.15
CA ASP A 96 21.98 -29.23 -0.16
C ASP A 96 22.82 -27.95 -0.05
N GLN A 97 24.13 -28.11 -0.22
CA GLN A 97 25.02 -26.97 -0.45
C GLN A 97 24.88 -26.48 -1.90
N PRO A 98 24.74 -25.16 -2.14
CA PRO A 98 25.27 -24.57 -3.35
C PRO A 98 26.65 -23.95 -3.06
N LEU A 99 27.66 -24.55 -3.69
CA LEU A 99 28.95 -23.95 -3.97
C LEU A 99 28.75 -22.65 -4.76
N VAL A 100 29.27 -21.53 -4.26
CA VAL A 100 30.26 -20.67 -4.95
C VAL A 100 30.57 -19.47 -4.06
N LYS A 101 31.83 -19.43 -3.64
CA LYS A 101 32.51 -18.30 -2.99
C LYS A 101 32.71 -17.18 -4.02
N GLN A 102 32.16 -15.99 -3.78
CA GLN A 102 32.80 -14.75 -4.23
C GLN A 102 32.72 -13.69 -3.13
N LYS A 103 33.81 -13.58 -2.36
CA LYS A 103 34.13 -12.38 -1.59
C LYS A 103 34.38 -11.25 -2.58
N LYS A 104 33.55 -10.21 -2.58
CA LYS A 104 33.97 -8.87 -3.00
C LYS A 104 34.11 -8.00 -1.76
N THR A 105 35.35 -7.81 -1.35
CA THR A 105 35.77 -6.72 -0.48
C THR A 105 35.47 -5.40 -1.19
N VAL A 106 34.53 -4.62 -0.66
CA VAL A 106 34.33 -3.22 -1.05
C VAL A 106 34.93 -2.34 0.04
N HIS A 107 35.92 -1.55 -0.34
CA HIS A 107 36.55 -0.54 0.51
C HIS A 107 35.52 0.51 0.94
N ILE A 108 35.25 0.63 2.24
CA ILE A 108 34.43 1.69 2.81
C ILE A 108 35.30 2.94 2.93
N LYS A 109 35.04 3.96 2.11
CA LYS A 109 35.41 5.35 2.44
C LYS A 109 34.18 6.00 3.11
N PRO A 110 34.37 6.80 4.17
CA PRO A 110 33.27 7.50 4.83
C PRO A 110 32.88 8.70 3.96
N GLY A 111 31.83 8.53 3.17
CA GLY A 111 31.27 9.57 2.31
C GLY A 111 29.77 9.66 2.53
N THR A 112 29.33 10.83 2.97
CA THR A 112 27.94 11.21 3.17
C THR A 112 27.12 11.02 1.88
N SER A 113 26.19 10.07 1.88
CA SER A 113 24.98 10.16 1.08
C SER A 113 23.83 9.61 1.91
N TYR A 114 23.03 10.54 2.43
CA TYR A 114 21.63 10.31 2.73
C TYR A 114 20.98 9.72 1.47
N ASP A 115 20.75 8.41 1.45
CA ASP A 115 19.93 7.77 0.43
C ASP A 115 18.49 8.27 0.60
N LEU A 116 18.20 9.33 -0.16
CA LEU A 116 16.87 9.84 -0.45
C LEU A 116 16.18 8.83 -1.40
N SER A 117 15.54 7.82 -0.85
CA SER A 117 14.68 6.89 -1.64
C SER A 117 13.50 6.35 -0.83
N ALA A 118 12.93 7.18 0.04
CA ALA A 118 11.53 7.06 0.38
C ALA A 118 10.83 8.16 -0.42
N ASP A 119 10.40 7.84 -1.63
CA ASP A 119 9.30 8.60 -2.23
C ASP A 119 8.20 8.61 -1.16
N ASN A 120 7.84 9.78 -0.65
CA ASN A 120 6.86 9.90 0.42
C ASN A 120 5.50 9.46 -0.12
N ILE A 121 5.24 8.15 -0.09
CA ILE A 121 3.93 7.58 -0.38
C ILE A 121 2.96 8.28 0.57
N HIS A 122 1.82 8.75 0.07
CA HIS A 122 0.80 9.32 0.93
C HIS A 122 -0.22 8.22 1.26
N PRO A 123 -0.62 8.01 2.53
CA PRO A 123 -1.61 6.99 2.91
C PRO A 123 -2.91 7.02 2.08
N LEU A 124 -3.37 8.21 1.68
CA LEU A 124 -4.58 8.40 0.86
C LEU A 124 -4.47 7.84 -0.58
N LEU A 125 -3.25 7.59 -1.07
CA LEU A 125 -3.03 6.99 -2.39
C LEU A 125 -3.19 5.46 -2.36
N ILE A 126 -3.21 4.86 -1.16
CA ILE A 126 -3.37 3.43 -0.97
C ILE A 126 -4.86 3.11 -0.84
N LYS A 127 -5.37 2.41 -1.86
CA LYS A 127 -6.76 1.94 -1.95
C LYS A 127 -6.75 0.47 -2.33
N ASN A 128 -7.91 -0.17 -2.20
CA ASN A 128 -8.09 -1.53 -2.71
C ASN A 128 -7.72 -1.59 -4.21
N GLY A 129 -6.85 -2.52 -4.58
CA GLY A 129 -6.32 -2.68 -5.92
C GLY A 129 -5.00 -1.93 -6.19
N THR A 130 -4.52 -1.07 -5.29
CA THR A 130 -3.23 -0.40 -5.46
C THR A 130 -2.10 -1.44 -5.39
N HIS A 131 -1.27 -1.48 -6.42
CA HIS A 131 -0.09 -2.34 -6.45
C HIS A 131 1.12 -1.62 -5.83
N MET A 132 1.92 -2.34 -5.05
CA MET A 132 3.04 -1.74 -4.32
C MET A 132 4.15 -2.73 -4.03
N LEU A 133 5.36 -2.21 -3.84
CA LEU A 133 6.45 -2.96 -3.25
C LEU A 133 6.43 -2.84 -1.74
N VAL A 134 6.55 -3.99 -1.09
CA VAL A 134 6.49 -4.14 0.35
C VAL A 134 7.78 -4.74 0.85
N LYS A 135 8.33 -4.12 1.87
CA LYS A 135 9.47 -4.61 2.64
C LYS A 135 8.99 -5.53 3.74
N VAL A 136 9.44 -6.78 3.75
CA VAL A 136 9.13 -7.74 4.81
C VAL A 136 10.42 -8.02 5.58
N PRO A 137 10.54 -7.56 6.85
CA PRO A 137 11.72 -7.81 7.65
C PRO A 137 11.78 -9.27 8.11
N SER A 138 12.94 -9.91 7.93
CA SER A 138 13.22 -11.25 8.45
C SER A 138 13.95 -11.21 9.79
N LYS A 139 13.84 -12.29 10.57
CA LYS A 139 14.57 -12.49 11.85
C LYS A 139 16.08 -12.32 11.68
N ASN A 140 16.61 -12.65 10.51
CA ASN A 140 18.05 -12.60 10.21
C ASN A 140 18.54 -11.20 9.75
N LYS A 141 17.73 -10.14 9.94
CA LYS A 141 18.00 -8.78 9.42
C LYS A 141 18.15 -8.72 7.89
N VAL A 142 17.73 -9.77 7.20
CA VAL A 142 17.54 -9.76 5.75
C VAL A 142 16.20 -9.11 5.48
N GLU A 143 16.20 -8.17 4.54
CA GLU A 143 15.00 -7.45 4.13
C GLU A 143 14.57 -7.99 2.79
N TYR A 144 13.37 -8.54 2.75
CA TYR A 144 12.79 -9.07 1.53
C TYR A 144 11.86 -8.05 0.90
N THR A 145 11.86 -7.98 -0.42
CA THR A 145 11.00 -7.06 -1.17
C THR A 145 10.01 -7.87 -1.98
N TYR A 146 8.74 -7.77 -1.61
CA TYR A 146 7.66 -8.48 -2.27
C TYR A 146 6.80 -7.51 -3.06
N LEU A 147 6.24 -8.01 -4.15
CA LEU A 147 5.14 -7.35 -4.84
C LEU A 147 3.84 -7.71 -4.15
N GLY A 148 3.01 -6.71 -3.84
CA GLY A 148 1.68 -6.95 -3.32
C GLY A 148 0.63 -6.00 -3.91
N VAL A 149 -0.63 -6.37 -3.69
CA VAL A 149 -1.81 -5.56 -3.98
C VAL A 149 -2.57 -5.28 -2.68
N ALA A 150 -2.89 -4.02 -2.43
CA ALA A 150 -3.69 -3.63 -1.29
C ALA A 150 -5.13 -4.16 -1.43
N LYS A 151 -5.64 -4.76 -0.36
CA LYS A 151 -7.06 -5.14 -0.20
C LYS A 151 -7.86 -4.10 0.57
N SER A 152 -7.18 -3.28 1.38
CA SER A 152 -7.78 -2.21 2.17
C SER A 152 -7.00 -0.90 2.00
N CYS A 153 -7.57 0.21 2.46
CA CYS A 153 -6.81 1.43 2.72
C CYS A 153 -5.97 1.27 4.01
N VAL A 154 -5.12 2.27 4.28
CA VAL A 154 -4.41 2.41 5.55
C VAL A 154 -5.43 2.63 6.67
N ASP A 155 -5.36 1.83 7.73
CA ASP A 155 -6.25 1.92 8.88
C ASP A 155 -5.74 2.91 9.96
N GLU A 156 -6.43 2.97 11.09
CA GLU A 156 -6.11 3.87 12.21
C GLU A 156 -4.77 3.52 12.90
N ASP A 157 -4.38 2.24 12.86
CA ASP A 157 -3.12 1.75 13.41
C ASP A 157 -1.96 1.94 12.43
N GLY A 158 -2.26 2.33 11.18
CA GLY A 158 -1.28 2.54 10.13
C GLY A 158 -0.96 1.26 9.35
N ASP A 159 -1.80 0.24 9.45
CA ASP A 159 -1.67 -1.03 8.75
C ASP A 159 -2.48 -1.05 7.45
N VAL A 160 -2.01 -1.84 6.49
CA VAL A 160 -2.65 -2.11 5.20
C VAL A 160 -2.72 -3.61 5.02
N GLN A 161 -3.90 -4.13 4.69
CA GLN A 161 -4.02 -5.52 4.29
C GLN A 161 -3.53 -5.68 2.85
N VAL A 162 -2.47 -6.46 2.67
CA VAL A 162 -1.81 -6.72 1.38
C VAL A 162 -1.94 -8.18 1.01
N MET A 163 -2.24 -8.45 -0.26
CA MET A 163 -2.15 -9.78 -0.86
C MET A 163 -0.89 -9.86 -1.72
N PHE A 164 -0.08 -10.90 -1.55
CA PHE A 164 1.21 -10.99 -2.23
C PHE A 164 1.11 -11.68 -3.60
N ASN A 165 2.00 -11.23 -4.47
CA ASN A 165 2.22 -11.77 -5.79
C ASN A 165 3.49 -12.61 -5.78
N LYS A 166 3.49 -13.70 -6.55
CA LYS A 166 4.68 -14.53 -6.77
C LYS A 166 5.17 -14.33 -8.20
N THR A 167 6.48 -14.15 -8.38
CA THR A 167 7.06 -14.14 -9.73
C THR A 167 6.87 -15.48 -10.42
N VAL A 168 6.51 -15.45 -11.70
CA VAL A 168 6.30 -16.66 -12.52
C VAL A 168 7.51 -16.94 -13.39
N ASP A 169 8.30 -15.91 -13.67
CA ASP A 169 9.49 -15.96 -14.50
C ASP A 169 10.67 -15.21 -13.88
N ASP A 170 11.83 -15.40 -14.48
CA ASP A 170 13.10 -14.82 -14.06
C ASP A 170 13.23 -13.36 -14.53
N THR A 171 12.29 -12.90 -15.35
CA THR A 171 12.30 -11.54 -15.92
C THR A 171 11.77 -10.49 -14.93
N GLY A 172 11.04 -10.92 -13.90
CA GLY A 172 10.39 -10.04 -12.94
C GLY A 172 9.28 -9.19 -13.57
N LYS A 173 8.69 -9.63 -14.69
CA LYS A 173 7.57 -8.93 -15.35
C LYS A 173 6.24 -9.62 -15.16
N ILE A 174 6.24 -10.94 -14.97
CA ILE A 174 5.02 -11.74 -14.92
C ILE A 174 4.83 -12.27 -13.51
N PHE A 175 3.70 -11.90 -12.92
CA PHE A 175 3.36 -12.30 -11.57
C PHE A 175 2.02 -13.03 -11.53
N LYS A 176 1.87 -13.87 -10.52
CA LYS A 176 0.60 -14.51 -10.17
C LYS A 176 0.19 -14.05 -8.78
N LEU A 177 -1.03 -13.58 -8.64
CA LEU A 177 -1.61 -13.25 -7.35
C LEU A 177 -1.89 -14.51 -6.54
N VAL A 178 -1.41 -14.55 -5.30
CA VAL A 178 -1.61 -15.69 -4.39
C VAL A 178 -2.73 -15.32 -3.41
N LYS A 179 -3.96 -15.75 -3.71
CA LYS A 179 -5.16 -15.35 -2.93
C LYS A 179 -5.12 -15.71 -1.45
N SER A 180 -4.39 -16.75 -1.10
CA SER A 180 -4.21 -17.21 0.28
C SER A 180 -3.11 -16.46 1.04
N ASP A 181 -2.23 -15.76 0.32
CA ASP A 181 -1.10 -15.05 0.91
C ASP A 181 -1.49 -13.61 1.18
N VAL A 182 -2.09 -13.40 2.35
CA VAL A 182 -2.61 -12.11 2.81
C VAL A 182 -1.98 -11.78 4.16
N SER A 183 -1.48 -10.56 4.32
CA SER A 183 -0.89 -10.07 5.56
C SER A 183 -1.28 -8.63 5.83
N ASP A 184 -1.31 -8.26 7.10
CA ASP A 184 -1.41 -6.87 7.53
C ASP A 184 0.02 -6.30 7.63
N VAL A 185 0.25 -5.19 6.92
CA VAL A 185 1.57 -4.60 6.69
C VAL A 185 1.55 -3.15 7.13
N MET A 186 2.47 -2.77 8.02
CA MET A 186 2.65 -1.39 8.42
C MET A 186 2.97 -0.50 7.23
N PHE A 187 2.35 0.67 7.16
CA PHE A 187 2.57 1.67 6.12
C PHE A 187 4.06 2.04 5.93
N GLU A 188 4.85 2.03 7.01
CA GLU A 188 6.29 2.30 6.99
C GLU A 188 7.10 1.27 6.17
N ASN A 189 6.55 0.06 5.96
CA ASN A 189 7.17 -1.00 5.17
C ASN A 189 6.85 -0.89 3.68
N LEU A 190 6.03 0.09 3.26
CA LEU A 190 5.71 0.29 1.85
C LEU A 190 6.81 1.12 1.19
N ILE A 191 7.44 0.54 0.16
CA ILE A 191 8.60 1.13 -0.51
C ILE A 191 8.16 2.09 -1.61
N LYS A 192 7.28 1.61 -2.51
CA LYS A 192 6.75 2.40 -3.62
C LYS A 192 5.40 1.87 -4.11
N ILE A 193 4.55 2.78 -4.57
CA ILE A 193 3.39 2.42 -5.39
C ILE A 193 3.89 2.14 -6.80
N ILE A 194 3.39 1.07 -7.40
CA ILE A 194 3.68 0.74 -8.79
C ILE A 194 2.42 0.88 -9.67
N PRO A 195 2.59 1.16 -10.97
CA PRO A 195 1.47 1.20 -11.89
C PRO A 195 0.71 -0.13 -11.91
N SER A 196 -0.58 -0.06 -12.21
CA SER A 196 -1.39 -1.28 -12.35
C SER A 196 -0.90 -2.11 -13.54
N PRO A 197 -0.74 -3.43 -13.36
CA PRO A 197 -0.35 -4.35 -14.43
C PRO A 197 -1.47 -4.56 -15.45
N LYS A 198 -1.11 -5.13 -16.60
CA LYS A 198 -2.06 -5.69 -17.55
C LYS A 198 -2.43 -7.10 -17.11
N GLU A 199 -3.73 -7.39 -17.03
CA GLU A 199 -4.19 -8.75 -16.76
C GLU A 199 -4.13 -9.61 -18.03
N VAL A 200 -3.39 -10.71 -17.98
CA VAL A 200 -3.24 -11.65 -19.08
C VAL A 200 -3.81 -13.00 -18.67
N LYS A 201 -4.79 -13.49 -19.43
CA LYS A 201 -5.38 -14.81 -19.21
C LYS A 201 -4.62 -15.84 -20.06
N ARG A 202 -4.09 -16.89 -19.42
CA ARG A 202 -3.53 -18.07 -20.12
C ARG A 202 -4.29 -19.30 -19.66
N GLY A 203 -5.24 -19.75 -20.49
CA GLY A 203 -6.21 -20.77 -20.11
C GLY A 203 -7.08 -20.31 -18.93
N ARG A 204 -7.15 -21.12 -17.88
CA ARG A 204 -7.90 -20.80 -16.63
C ARG A 204 -7.11 -19.94 -15.63
N ARG A 205 -5.86 -19.62 -15.95
CA ARG A 205 -4.95 -18.89 -15.04
C ARG A 205 -4.89 -17.42 -15.44
N VAL A 206 -4.90 -16.55 -14.44
CA VAL A 206 -4.74 -15.10 -14.58
C VAL A 206 -3.33 -14.73 -14.13
N TYR A 207 -2.67 -13.93 -14.96
CA TYR A 207 -1.34 -13.39 -14.73
C TYR A 207 -1.38 -11.87 -14.80
N TYR A 208 -0.43 -11.24 -14.11
CA TYR A 208 -0.28 -9.81 -14.05
C TYR A 208 1.06 -9.46 -14.69
N GLU A 209 1.00 -8.78 -15.84
CA GLU A 209 2.16 -8.41 -16.63
C GLU A 209 2.46 -6.91 -16.48
N PHE A 210 3.69 -6.59 -16.15
CA PHE A 210 4.19 -5.21 -16.03
C PHE A 210 5.07 -4.85 -17.22
N ASP A 211 4.94 -3.60 -17.70
CA ASP A 211 5.72 -3.11 -18.84
C ASP A 211 7.23 -3.09 -18.52
N LYS A 212 7.59 -2.79 -17.27
CA LYS A 212 8.96 -2.77 -16.74
C LYS A 212 9.19 -3.91 -15.75
N PRO A 213 10.40 -4.49 -15.73
CA PRO A 213 10.73 -5.50 -14.72
C PRO A 213 10.67 -4.89 -13.32
N ILE A 214 10.09 -5.63 -12.39
CA ILE A 214 9.98 -5.26 -10.99
C ILE A 214 11.03 -6.07 -10.22
N GLU A 215 11.92 -5.34 -9.56
CA GLU A 215 12.90 -5.94 -8.64
C GLU A 215 12.20 -6.39 -7.36
N VAL A 216 11.84 -7.68 -7.34
CA VAL A 216 11.45 -8.40 -6.12
C VAL A 216 12.65 -9.20 -5.60
N PHE A 217 12.77 -9.30 -4.28
CA PHE A 217 13.79 -10.10 -3.62
C PHE A 217 13.08 -11.10 -2.72
N GLU A 218 12.73 -12.24 -3.29
CA GLU A 218 12.14 -13.40 -2.62
C GLU A 218 13.27 -14.45 -2.51
N LYS A 219 13.93 -14.59 -1.36
CA LYS A 219 15.06 -15.54 -1.21
C LYS A 219 14.90 -16.49 -0.03
#